data_AF-A0A1F7AAG8-F1
#
_entry.id   AF-A0A1F7AAG8-F1
#
_cell.length_a   1.000
_cell.length_b   1.000
_cell.length_c   1.000
_cell.angle_alpha   90.00
_cell.angle_beta   90.00
_cell.angle_gamma   90.00
#
_symmetry.space_group_name_H-M   'P 1'
#
loop_
_entity.id
_entity.type
_entity.pdbx_description
1 polymer ?
#
loop_
_entity_poly.entity_id
_entity_poly.type
_entity_poly.pdbx_seq_one_letter_code
_entity_poly.pdbx_strand_id
1 'polypeptide(L)' 'MKTLEELKKTDPKKLQDELRLAEKDLFKYAYDVKNGQSKNTHQIRNYKKYIARIKTTINNSQRHEV' A
#
# COMPACT_ATOMS: atom_id res chain seq x y z
N MET A 1 -8.41 2.69 1.61
CA MET A 1 -7.47 1.57 1.90
C MET A 1 -8.31 0.33 2.16
N LYS A 2 -8.00 -0.79 1.52
CA LYS A 2 -8.67 -2.07 1.80
C LYS A 2 -8.23 -2.64 3.15
N THR A 3 -9.12 -3.41 3.74
CA THR A 3 -8.83 -4.21 4.94
C THR A 3 -7.99 -5.43 4.59
N LEU A 4 -7.40 -6.08 5.60
CA LEU A 4 -6.57 -7.28 5.40
C LEU A 4 -7.37 -8.42 4.75
N GLU A 5 -8.64 -8.56 5.12
CA GLU A 5 -9.52 -9.60 4.59
C GLU A 5 -9.83 -9.38 3.10
N GLU A 6 -10.03 -8.12 2.71
CA GLU A 6 -10.21 -7.75 1.31
C GLU A 6 -8.92 -7.97 0.49
N LEU A 7 -7.75 -7.68 1.06
CA LEU A 7 -6.47 -7.93 0.39
C LEU A 7 -6.25 -9.43 0.13
N LYS A 8 -6.59 -10.30 1.10
CA LYS A 8 -6.46 -11.76 0.94
C LYS A 8 -7.37 -12.35 -0.14
N LYS A 9 -8.53 -11.74 -0.35
CA LYS A 9 -9.50 -12.16 -1.38
C LYS A 9 -9.22 -11.56 -2.76
N THR A 10 -8.26 -10.64 -2.86
CA THR A 10 -7.94 -9.95 -4.10
C THR A 10 -6.97 -10.79 -4.94
N ASP A 11 -7.19 -10.82 -6.26
CA ASP A 11 -6.31 -11.50 -7.22
C ASP A 11 -4.86 -10.97 -7.15
N PRO A 12 -3.83 -11.83 -7.34
CA PRO A 12 -2.43 -11.41 -7.29
C PRO A 12 -2.09 -10.24 -8.22
N LYS A 13 -2.67 -10.17 -9.43
CA LYS A 13 -2.45 -9.04 -10.34
C LYS A 13 -3.06 -7.76 -9.79
N LYS A 14 -4.28 -7.85 -9.26
CA LYS A 14 -4.96 -6.70 -8.62
C LYS A 14 -4.22 -6.22 -7.37
N LEU A 15 -3.60 -7.12 -6.61
CA LEU A 15 -2.74 -6.76 -5.48
C LEU A 15 -1.49 -5.99 -5.92
N GLN A 16 -0.89 -6.33 -7.06
CA GLN A 16 0.23 -5.59 -7.62
C GLN A 16 -0.19 -4.20 -8.13
N ASP A 17 -1.34 -4.07 -8.79
CA ASP A 17 -1.87 -2.76 -9.19
C ASP A 17 -2.16 -1.88 -7.97
N GLU A 18 -2.75 -2.46 -6.92
CA GLU A 18 -3.03 -1.76 -5.68
C GLU A 18 -1.75 -1.34 -4.95
N LEU A 19 -0.70 -2.16 -5.01
CA LEU A 19 0.62 -1.80 -4.52
C LEU A 19 1.18 -0.57 -5.25
N ARG A 20 1.12 -0.55 -6.58
CA ARG A 20 1.60 0.57 -7.39
C ARG A 20 0.84 1.86 -7.09
N LEU A 21 -0.49 1.76 -6.95
CA LEU A 21 -1.33 2.91 -6.57
C LEU A 21 -0.95 3.44 -5.19
N ALA A 22 -0.78 2.56 -4.20
CA ALA A 22 -0.40 2.96 -2.85
C ALA A 22 1.00 3.61 -2.80
N GLU A 23 1.96 3.12 -3.60
CA GLU A 23 3.30 3.71 -3.71
C GLU A 23 3.26 5.09 -4.39
N LYS A 24 2.42 5.26 -5.43
CA LYS A 24 2.19 6.56 -6.08
C LYS A 24 1.57 7.58 -5.13
N ASP A 25 0.55 7.19 -4.37
CA ASP A 25 -0.07 8.06 -3.38
C ASP A 25 0.93 8.42 -2.27
N LEU A 26 1.70 7.45 -1.78
CA LEU A 26 2.76 7.71 -0.79
C LEU A 26 3.74 8.77 -1.30
N PHE A 27 4.18 8.65 -2.55
CA PHE A 27 5.08 9.64 -3.16
C PHE A 27 4.42 11.03 -3.21
N LYS A 28 3.15 11.12 -3.63
CA LYS A 28 2.41 12.38 -3.66
C LYS A 28 2.34 13.02 -2.27
N TYR A 29 1.92 12.27 -1.25
CA TYR A 29 1.86 12.79 0.12
C TYR A 29 3.24 13.20 0.66
N ALA A 30 4.29 12.44 0.35
CA ALA A 30 5.65 12.78 0.74
C ALA A 30 6.13 14.07 0.04
N TYR A 31 5.82 14.24 -1.25
CA TYR A 31 6.15 15.42 -2.03
C TYR A 31 5.39 16.67 -1.51
N ASP A 32 4.08 16.55 -1.30
CA ASP A 32 3.25 17.65 -0.80
C ASP A 32 3.71 18.10 0.60
N VAL A 33 4.04 17.15 1.48
CA VAL A 33 4.59 17.46 2.81
C VAL A 33 5.97 18.11 2.70
N LYS A 34 6.85 17.58 1.85
CA LYS A 34 8.21 18.12 1.66
C LYS A 34 8.19 19.56 1.14
N ASN A 35 7.25 19.88 0.25
CA ASN A 35 7.09 21.22 -0.31
C ASN A 35 6.22 22.15 0.55
N GLY A 36 5.78 21.70 1.74
CA GLY A 36 4.92 22.49 2.63
C GLY A 36 3.50 22.70 2.12
N GLN A 37 3.10 22.03 1.04
CA GLN A 37 1.75 22.07 0.46
C GLN A 37 0.72 21.28 1.29
N SER A 38 1.20 20.38 2.16
CA SER A 38 0.33 19.62 3.07
C SER A 38 0.99 19.36 4.42
N LYS A 39 0.19 19.23 5.47
CA LYS A 39 0.61 18.78 6.81
C LYS A 39 0.19 17.34 7.11
N ASN A 40 -0.25 16.60 6.07
CA ASN A 40 -0.82 15.26 6.21
C ASN A 40 0.24 14.15 6.41
N THR A 41 1.16 14.35 7.36
CA THR A 41 2.21 13.38 7.72
C THR A 41 1.65 12.05 8.22
N HIS A 42 0.46 12.06 8.81
CA HIS A 42 -0.27 10.86 9.22
C HIS A 42 -0.63 9.97 8.02
N GLN A 43 -0.93 10.55 6.85
CA GLN A 43 -1.22 9.79 5.63
C GLN A 43 0.01 9.02 5.15
N ILE A 44 1.20 9.64 5.17
CA ILE A 44 2.46 8.95 4.85
C ILE A 44 2.62 7.70 5.72
N ARG A 45 2.37 7.80 7.02
CA ARG A 45 2.44 6.64 7.94
C ARG A 45 1.40 5.57 7.58
N ASN A 46 0.18 5.97 7.25
CA ASN A 46 -0.89 5.05 6.88
C ASN A 46 -0.57 4.31 5.59
N TYR A 47 -0.11 5.01 4.55
CA TYR A 47 0.26 4.41 3.27
C TYR A 47 1.47 3.47 3.39
N LYS A 48 2.48 3.81 4.20
CA LYS A 48 3.60 2.89 4.50
C LYS A 48 3.10 1.58 5.14
N LYS A 49 2.20 1.66 6.12
CA LYS A 49 1.59 0.48 6.75
C LYS A 49 0.76 -0.32 5.73
N TYR A 50 0.04 0.37 4.86
CA TYR A 50 -0.78 -0.27 3.83
C TYR A 50 0.07 -1.03 2.82
N ILE A 51 1.13 -0.42 2.30
CA ILE A 51 2.12 -1.06 1.41
C ILE A 51 2.72 -2.30 2.07
N ALA A 52 3.11 -2.21 3.34
CA ALA A 52 3.64 -3.36 4.08
C ALA A 52 2.62 -4.52 4.14
N ARG A 53 1.35 -4.23 4.42
CA ARG A 53 0.27 -5.24 4.43
C ARG A 53 0.08 -5.90 3.06
N ILE A 54 0.12 -5.13 1.98
CA ILE A 54 0.00 -5.67 0.61
C ILE A 54 1.19 -6.59 0.32
N LYS A 55 2.42 -6.14 0.59
CA LYS A 55 3.64 -6.94 0.38
C LYS A 55 3.62 -8.25 1.18
N THR A 56 3.21 -8.20 2.44
CA THR A 56 3.04 -9.40 3.27
C THR A 56 1.99 -10.34 2.70
N THR A 57 0.86 -9.79 2.21
CA THR A 57 -0.22 -10.62 1.63
C THR A 57 0.27 -11.32 0.36
N ILE A 58 0.93 -10.60 -0.55
CA ILE A 58 1.51 -11.18 -1.77
C ILE A 58 2.51 -12.29 -1.41
N ASN A 59 3.43 -12.02 -0.49
CA ASN A 59 4.45 -12.99 -0.08
C ASN A 59 3.83 -14.23 0.60
N ASN A 60 2.76 -14.07 1.38
CA ASN A 60 2.05 -15.18 1.99
C ASN A 60 1.29 -16.01 0.96
N SER A 61 0.67 -15.38 -0.05
CA SER A 61 0.04 -16.11 -1.16
C SER A 61 1.07 -16.95 -1.91
N GLN A 62 2.22 -16.36 -2.27
CA GLN A 62 3.30 -17.06 -2.99
C GLN A 62 3.92 -18.22 -2.19
N ARG A 63 4.01 -18.10 -0.85
CA ARG A 63 4.53 -19.17 0.02
C ARG A 63 3.59 -20.35 0.20
N HIS A 64 2.29 -20.16 -0.01
CA HIS A 64 1.28 -21.21 0.17
C HIS A 64 1.04 -22.06 -1.09
N GLU A 65 1.60 -21.62 -2.23
CA GLU A 65 1.59 -22.33 -3.53
C GLU A 65 2.82 -23.25 -3.73
N VAL A 66 3.65 -23.45 -2.69
CA VAL A 66 4.81 -24.37 -2.66
C VAL A 66 4.52 -25.50 -1.67
#